data_AF-A0A246NBL0-F1
#
_entry.id   AF-A0A246NBL0-F1
#
_cell.length_a   1.000
_cell.length_b   1.000
_cell.length_c   1.000
_cell.angle_alpha   90.00
_cell.angle_beta   90.00
_cell.angle_gamma   90.00
#
_symmetry.space_group_name_H-M   'P 1'
#
loop_
_entity.id
_entity.type
_entity.pdbx_description
1 polymer ?
#
loop_
_entity_poly.entity_id
_entity_poly.type
_entity_poly.pdbx_seq_one_letter_code
_entity_poly.pdbx_strand_id
1 'polypeptide(L)'
;VKQNYLRAETLVSANARLVDFQSTLELAGRWGGGEVASADGMRFVTPVKSVNSGPNRKYFGSGRGITWYNFVSDQYSGFHGIV
;
A
#
# COMPACT_ATOMS: atom_id res chain seq x y z
N VAL A 1 -15.71 -19.38 11.38
CA VAL A 1 -14.57 -18.51 11.01
C VAL A 1 -15.14 -17.25 10.36
N LYS A 2 -14.89 -16.04 10.91
CA LYS A 2 -15.25 -14.79 10.23
C LYS A 2 -14.13 -14.46 9.24
N GLN A 3 -14.42 -14.59 7.95
CA GLN A 3 -13.53 -14.12 6.89
C GLN A 3 -13.98 -12.71 6.51
N ASN A 4 -13.25 -11.70 6.99
CA ASN A 4 -13.47 -10.32 6.56
C ASN A 4 -12.69 -10.10 5.27
N TYR A 5 -13.41 -9.81 4.19
CA TYR A 5 -12.83 -9.46 2.90
C TYR A 5 -13.28 -8.04 2.54
N LEU A 6 -12.32 -7.15 2.36
CA LEU A 6 -12.55 -5.86 1.73
C LEU A 6 -12.20 -6.01 0.25
N ARG A 7 -13.14 -5.65 -0.61
CA ARG A 7 -12.93 -5.66 -2.06
C ARG A 7 -11.85 -4.65 -2.43
N ALA A 8 -11.04 -4.97 -3.44
CA ALA A 8 -9.96 -4.10 -3.88
C ALA A 8 -10.50 -2.74 -4.32
N GLU A 9 -11.63 -2.69 -5.02
CA GLU A 9 -12.25 -1.47 -5.51
C GLU A 9 -12.69 -0.55 -4.37
N THR A 10 -13.16 -1.13 -3.26
CA THR A 10 -13.54 -0.37 -2.06
C THR A 10 -12.32 0.22 -1.37
N LEU A 11 -11.23 -0.54 -1.27
CA LEU A 11 -9.96 -0.04 -0.71
C LEU A 11 -9.36 1.07 -1.58
N VAL A 12 -9.33 0.89 -2.90
CA VAL A 12 -8.86 1.91 -3.85
C VAL A 12 -9.68 3.20 -3.70
N SER A 13 -11.01 3.08 -3.67
CA SER A 13 -11.90 4.24 -3.52
C SER A 13 -11.72 4.96 -2.18
N ALA A 14 -11.51 4.21 -1.10
CA ALA A 14 -11.24 4.78 0.22
C ALA A 14 -9.88 5.48 0.27
N ASN A 15 -8.84 4.86 -0.31
CA ASN A 15 -7.51 5.43 -0.36
C ASN A 15 -7.47 6.73 -1.19
N ALA A 16 -8.17 6.76 -2.33
CA ALA A 16 -8.28 7.97 -3.14
C ALA A 16 -8.77 9.18 -2.31
N ARG A 17 -9.80 8.99 -1.48
CA ARG A 17 -10.30 10.06 -0.58
C ARG A 17 -9.24 10.54 0.42
N LEU A 18 -8.41 9.64 0.93
CA LEU A 18 -7.34 10.00 1.86
C LEU A 18 -6.21 10.76 1.15
N VAL A 19 -5.84 10.32 -0.05
CA VAL A 19 -4.84 10.98 -0.91
C VAL A 19 -5.32 12.37 -1.32
N ASP A 20 -6.57 12.49 -1.75
CA ASP A 20 -7.19 13.77 -2.13
C ASP A 20 -7.24 14.74 -0.95
N PHE A 21 -7.56 14.26 0.25
CA PHE A 21 -7.53 15.11 1.44
C PHE A 21 -6.10 15.54 1.80
N GLN A 22 -5.14 14.62 1.75
CA GLN A 22 -3.73 14.90 2.04
C GLN A 22 -3.17 16.01 1.13
N SER A 23 -3.53 16.02 -0.15
CA SER A 23 -3.05 17.05 -1.10
C SER A 23 -3.60 18.45 -0.82
N THR A 24 -4.69 18.57 -0.05
CA THR A 24 -5.22 19.88 0.39
C THR A 24 -4.46 20.49 1.57
N LEU A 25 -3.63 19.71 2.26
CA LEU A 25 -2.90 20.18 3.42
C LEU A 25 -1.74 21.08 2.99
N GLU A 26 -1.59 22.24 3.64
CA GLU A 26 -0.51 23.18 3.35
C GLU A 26 0.88 22.50 3.45
N LEU A 27 1.05 21.60 4.43
CA LEU A 27 2.29 20.84 4.59
C LEU A 27 2.61 19.97 3.37
N ALA A 28 1.61 19.33 2.76
CA ALA A 28 1.83 18.50 1.58
C ALA A 28 2.34 19.34 0.40
N GLY A 29 1.77 20.54 0.20
CA GLY A 29 2.25 21.49 -0.80
C GLY A 29 3.65 22.04 -0.55
N ARG A 30 4.16 21.96 0.68
CA ARG A 30 5.57 22.27 1.00
C ARG A 30 6.53 21.13 0.66
N TRP A 31 6.05 19.89 0.55
CA TRP A 31 6.86 18.73 0.17
C TRP A 31 6.95 18.55 -1.34
N GLY A 32 5.85 18.79 -2.06
CA GLY A 32 5.80 18.64 -3.51
C GLY A 32 4.46 19.01 -4.14
N GLY A 33 4.42 19.09 -5.46
CA GLY A 33 3.22 19.46 -6.22
C GLY A 33 2.30 18.27 -6.53
N GLY A 34 2.76 17.04 -6.30
CA GLY A 34 2.00 15.81 -6.59
C GLY A 34 2.27 15.24 -7.97
N GLU A 35 3.22 15.78 -8.72
CA GLU A 35 3.52 15.36 -10.10
C GLU A 35 4.52 14.20 -10.19
N VAL A 36 5.29 13.96 -9.13
CA VAL A 36 6.28 12.88 -9.10
C VAL A 36 5.99 11.87 -7.99
N ALA A 37 6.33 10.61 -8.25
CA ALA A 37 6.18 9.53 -7.30
C ALA A 37 7.31 8.51 -7.44
N SER A 38 7.64 7.83 -6.35
CA SER A 38 8.53 6.69 -6.32
C SER A 38 7.74 5.41 -6.11
N ALA A 39 8.11 4.33 -6.79
CA ALA A 39 7.47 3.03 -6.67
C ALA A 39 8.38 2.04 -5.93
N ASP A 40 7.86 1.42 -4.87
CA ASP A 40 8.61 0.44 -4.07
C ASP A 40 7.75 -0.77 -3.66
N GLY A 41 8.42 -1.90 -3.44
CA GLY A 41 7.84 -3.15 -2.96
C GLY A 41 8.16 -3.40 -1.50
N MET A 42 7.28 -2.95 -0.61
CA MET A 42 7.37 -3.20 0.83
C MET A 42 7.04 -4.66 1.15
N ARG A 43 7.79 -5.27 2.07
CA ARG A 43 7.66 -6.70 2.39
C ARG A 43 7.18 -6.88 3.82
N PHE A 44 6.11 -7.63 4.01
CA PHE A 44 5.52 -7.92 5.31
C PHE A 44 5.46 -9.43 5.54
N VAL A 45 6.00 -9.88 6.68
CA VAL A 45 5.82 -11.28 7.13
C VAL A 45 4.40 -11.43 7.65
N THR A 46 3.68 -12.45 7.17
CA THR A 46 2.29 -12.71 7.59
C THR A 46 2.23 -13.98 8.45
N PRO A 47 1.68 -13.92 9.67
CA PRO A 47 1.67 -15.06 10.58
C PRO A 47 0.67 -16.15 10.16
N VAL A 48 -0.36 -15.79 9.38
CA VAL A 48 -1.43 -16.70 8.93
C VAL A 48 -1.57 -16.65 7.41
N LYS A 49 -2.12 -17.73 6.82
CA LYS A 49 -2.43 -17.78 5.39
C LYS A 49 -3.60 -16.82 5.09
N SER A 50 -3.35 -15.78 4.30
CA SER A 50 -4.36 -14.93 3.66
C SER A 50 -4.44 -15.26 2.16
N VAL A 51 -5.36 -14.60 1.46
CA VAL A 51 -5.51 -14.72 -0.01
C VAL A 51 -4.22 -14.36 -0.74
N ASN A 52 -3.50 -13.33 -0.25
CA ASN A 52 -2.33 -12.77 -0.94
C ASN A 52 -1.00 -13.17 -0.30
N SER A 53 -1.01 -13.86 0.85
CA SER A 53 0.23 -14.34 1.48
C SER A 53 0.80 -15.54 0.72
N GLY A 54 2.09 -15.49 0.39
CA GLY A 54 2.79 -16.57 -0.29
C GLY A 54 4.15 -16.90 0.33
N PRO A 55 4.67 -18.12 0.12
CA PRO A 55 6.05 -18.45 0.48
C PRO A 55 7.03 -17.76 -0.47
N ASN A 56 8.09 -17.17 0.07
CA ASN A 56 9.24 -16.69 -0.72
C ASN A 56 10.51 -16.81 0.13
N ARG A 57 11.34 -17.80 -0.17
CA ARG A 57 12.50 -18.14 0.68
C ARG A 57 13.55 -17.03 0.75
N LYS A 58 13.67 -16.22 -0.31
CA LYS A 58 14.61 -15.08 -0.36
C LYS A 58 14.24 -14.00 0.67
N TYR A 59 12.95 -13.74 0.85
CA TYR A 59 12.48 -12.62 1.68
C TYR A 59 11.85 -13.04 3.00
N PHE A 60 11.34 -14.26 3.11
CA PHE A 60 10.56 -14.74 4.26
C PHE A 60 11.08 -16.05 4.87
N GLY A 61 12.21 -16.58 4.37
CA GLY A 61 12.79 -17.84 4.88
C GLY A 61 11.83 -19.02 4.77
N SER A 62 11.62 -19.74 5.87
CA SER A 62 10.62 -20.82 5.97
C SER A 62 9.18 -20.32 6.18
N GLY A 63 9.02 -19.01 6.37
CA GLY A 63 7.72 -18.37 6.55
C GLY A 63 7.03 -18.02 5.24
N ARG A 64 6.11 -17.06 5.35
CA ARG A 64 5.34 -16.50 4.24
C ARG A 64 5.13 -15.02 4.47
N GLY A 65 4.80 -14.32 3.40
CA GLY A 65 4.56 -12.89 3.50
C GLY A 65 3.84 -12.36 2.28
N ILE A 66 3.71 -11.05 2.29
CA ILE A 66 3.12 -10.24 1.23
C ILE A 66 4.20 -9.27 0.76
N THR A 67 4.28 -9.05 -0.55
CA THR A 67 4.98 -7.88 -1.10
C THR A 67 3.92 -6.90 -1.55
N TRP A 68 3.84 -5.76 -0.87
CA TRP A 68 2.96 -4.67 -1.24
C TRP A 68 3.73 -3.69 -2.11
N TYR A 69 3.36 -3.64 -3.39
CA TYR A 69 3.91 -2.69 -4.34
C TYR A 69 3.07 -1.42 -4.32
N ASN A 70 3.69 -0.28 -4.02
CA ASN A 70 2.97 0.98 -3.82
C ASN A 70 3.75 2.15 -4.43
N PHE A 71 3.01 3.17 -4.89
CA PHE A 71 3.61 4.43 -5.32
C PHE A 71 3.46 5.43 -4.18
N VAL A 72 4.50 6.20 -3.90
CA VAL A 72 4.50 7.26 -2.91
C VAL A 72 4.81 8.57 -3.62
N SER A 73 3.88 9.51 -3.58
CA SER A 73 4.07 10.85 -4.14
C SER A 73 5.11 11.65 -3.34
N ASP A 74 5.62 12.71 -3.94
CA ASP A 74 6.34 13.79 -3.24
C ASP A 74 5.49 14.52 -2.19
N GLN A 75 4.18 14.31 -2.16
CA GLN A 75 3.28 14.75 -1.09
C GLN A 75 3.14 13.74 0.06
N TYR A 76 4.00 12.71 0.08
CA TYR A 76 4.04 11.66 1.10
C TYR A 76 2.73 10.87 1.24
N SER A 77 1.99 10.74 0.15
CA SER A 77 0.77 9.94 0.09
C SER A 77 0.98 8.69 -0.77
N GLY A 78 0.52 7.54 -0.27
CA GLY A 78 0.58 6.28 -0.99
C GLY A 78 -0.62 6.13 -1.93
N PHE A 79 -0.37 5.84 -3.21
CA PHE A 79 -1.41 5.56 -4.19
C PHE A 79 -0.99 4.37 -5.06
N HIS A 80 -1.98 3.69 -5.66
CA HIS A 80 -1.72 2.54 -6.54
C HIS A 80 -1.13 1.29 -5.85
N GLY A 81 -1.54 1.02 -4.61
CA GLY A 81 -1.15 -0.18 -3.87
C GLY A 81 -1.67 -1.48 -4.50
N ILE A 82 -0.77 -2.42 -4.82
CA ILE A 82 -1.08 -3.76 -5.35
C ILE A 82 -0.35 -4.81 -4.49
N VAL A 83 -0.99 -5.96 -4.28
CA VAL A 83 -0.55 -7.05 -3.41
C VAL A 83 -0.60 -8.37 -4.16
#